data_AF-A0A7G7KHA8-F1
#
_entry.id   AF-A0A7G7KHA8-F1
#
_cell.length_a   1.000
_cell.length_b   1.000
_cell.length_c   1.000
_cell.angle_alpha   90.00
_cell.angle_beta   90.00
_cell.angle_gamma   90.00
#
_symmetry.space_group_name_H-M   'P 1'
#
loop_
_entity.id
_entity.type
_entity.pdbx_description
1 polymer ?
#
loop_
_entity_poly.entity_id
_entity_poly.type
_entity_poly.pdbx_seq_one_letter_code
_entity_poly.pdbx_strand_id
1 'polypeptide(L)' 'MPTSDLTPAELSVVRLLLEGLSNKAIAQRRVLSIRTVETHISHALGKTGCRSRLELMLWMLARERHQRPEPAGTLPSLPA' A
#
# COMPACT_ATOMS: atom_id res chain seq x y z
N MET A 1 -18.95 -5.38 5.25
CA MET A 1 -18.31 -6.17 4.17
C MET A 1 -17.01 -5.45 3.81
N PRO A 2 -15.80 -5.90 4.22
CA PRO A 2 -14.59 -5.27 3.71
C PRO A 2 -14.32 -5.84 2.31
N THR A 3 -14.70 -5.07 1.30
CA THR A 3 -14.27 -5.21 -0.09
C THR A 3 -12.76 -4.97 -0.13
N SER A 4 -12.02 -5.95 -0.63
CA SER A 4 -10.56 -6.11 -0.56
C SER A 4 -9.68 -5.01 -1.21
N ASP A 5 -10.17 -3.80 -1.35
CA ASP A 5 -9.45 -2.70 -2.00
C ASP A 5 -9.48 -1.42 -1.17
N LEU A 6 -8.29 -1.04 -0.68
CA LEU A 6 -8.01 0.30 -0.18
C LEU A 6 -8.43 1.33 -1.23
N THR A 7 -9.00 2.44 -0.78
CA THR A 7 -9.27 3.59 -1.67
C THR A 7 -7.95 4.16 -2.21
N PRO A 8 -7.98 4.90 -3.33
CA PRO A 8 -6.77 5.52 -3.88
C PRO A 8 -6.03 6.41 -2.87
N ALA A 9 -6.76 7.10 -1.98
CA ALA A 9 -6.20 7.93 -0.92
C ALA A 9 -5.53 7.09 0.19
N GLU A 10 -6.17 6.01 0.63
CA GLU A 10 -5.59 5.09 1.63
C GLU A 10 -4.35 4.40 1.07
N LEU A 11 -4.43 3.85 -0.15
CA LEU A 11 -3.30 3.21 -0.82
C LEU A 11 -2.11 4.17 -0.95
N SER A 12 -2.41 5.41 -1.32
CA SER A 12 -1.45 6.51 -1.42
C SER A 12 -0.73 6.80 -0.11
N VAL A 13 -1.43 6.75 1.03
CA VAL A 13 -0.84 6.93 2.37
C VAL A 13 0.00 5.71 2.75
N VAL A 14 -0.49 4.49 2.51
CA VAL A 14 0.25 3.27 2.88
C VAL A 14 1.52 3.09 2.04
N ARG A 15 1.55 3.50 0.77
CA ARG A 15 2.80 3.55 -0.03
C ARG A 15 3.85 4.47 0.57
N LEU A 16 3.43 5.66 1.01
CA LEU A 16 4.36 6.60 1.63
C LEU A 16 4.84 6.11 3.01
N LEU A 17 4.01 5.33 3.72
CA LEU A 17 4.45 4.63 4.94
C LEU A 17 5.53 3.59 4.62
N LEU A 18 5.41 2.84 3.52
CA LEU A 18 6.43 1.88 3.07
C LEU A 18 7.76 2.55 2.68
N GLU A 19 7.70 3.78 2.15
CA GLU A 19 8.88 4.62 1.93
C GLU A 19 9.53 5.12 3.24
N GLY A 20 8.94 4.80 4.41
CA GLY A 20 9.47 5.18 5.73
C GLY A 20 9.07 6.59 6.18
N LEU A 21 8.15 7.26 5.48
CA LEU A 21 7.73 8.61 5.85
C LEU A 21 6.90 8.61 7.15
N SER A 22 7.07 9.67 7.94
CA SER A 22 6.22 9.96 9.10
C SER A 22 4.88 10.55 8.67
N ASN A 23 3.84 10.46 9.51
CA ASN A 23 2.52 11.04 9.23
C ASN A 23 2.60 12.54 8.87
N LYS A 24 3.54 13.29 9.50
CA LYS A 24 3.80 14.70 9.19
C LYS A 24 4.38 14.89 7.79
N ALA A 25 5.35 14.07 7.38
CA ALA A 25 5.92 14.13 6.05
C ALA A 25 4.90 13.71 4.96
N ILE A 26 4.07 12.70 5.27
CA ILE A 26 2.97 12.27 4.40
C ILE A 26 1.95 13.40 4.23
N ALA A 27 1.56 14.03 5.34
CA ALA A 27 0.63 15.17 5.35
C ALA A 27 1.15 16.31 4.48
N GLN A 28 2.43 16.68 4.61
CA GLN A 28 3.06 17.70 3.77
C GLN A 28 3.08 17.31 2.29
N ARG A 29 3.48 16.07 1.97
CA ARG A 29 3.61 15.59 0.58
C ARG A 29 2.26 15.46 -0.13
N ARG A 30 1.18 15.20 0.61
CA ARG A 30 -0.18 15.08 0.09
C ARG A 30 -1.02 16.35 0.25
N VAL A 31 -0.47 17.41 0.85
CA VAL A 31 -1.19 18.65 1.18
C VAL A 31 -2.45 18.35 2.01
N LEU A 32 -2.28 17.52 3.04
CA LEU A 32 -3.33 17.11 3.98
C LEU A 32 -2.97 17.50 5.42
N SER A 33 -3.95 17.46 6.31
CA SER A 33 -3.68 17.54 7.75
C SER A 33 -3.13 16.21 8.29
N ILE A 34 -2.33 16.25 9.36
CA ILE A 34 -1.83 15.05 10.03
C ILE A 34 -3.01 14.15 10.48
N ARG A 35 -4.08 14.76 11.00
CA ARG A 35 -5.31 14.06 11.43
C ARG A 35 -6.00 13.34 10.27
N THR A 36 -5.99 13.92 9.08
CA THR A 36 -6.52 13.29 7.86
C THR A 36 -5.70 12.05 7.50
N VAL A 37 -4.37 12.14 7.58
CA VAL A 37 -3.47 11.00 7.35
C VAL A 37 -3.74 9.89 8.37
N GLU A 38 -3.87 10.22 9.65
CA GLU A 38 -4.21 9.24 10.70
C GLU A 38 -5.56 8.56 10.44
N THR A 39 -6.56 9.33 10.00
CA THR A 39 -7.88 8.80 9.65
C THR A 39 -7.78 7.81 8.49
N HIS A 40 -7.02 8.13 7.44
CA HIS A 40 -6.77 7.21 6.33
C HIS A 40 -6.06 5.92 6.79
N ILE A 41 -5.11 6.01 7.73
CA ILE A 41 -4.45 4.85 8.31
C ILE A 41 -5.45 4.01 9.11
N SER A 42 -6.26 4.62 9.96
CA SER A 42 -7.28 3.90 10.74
C SER A 42 -8.30 3.19 9.87
N HIS A 43 -8.77 3.84 8.79
CA HIS A 43 -9.67 3.21 7.83
C HIS A 43 -8.98 2.08 7.06
N ALA A 44 -7.72 2.26 6.66
CA ALA A 44 -6.94 1.22 6.01
C ALA A 44 -6.78 -0.01 6.92
N LEU A 45 -6.41 0.18 8.19
CA LEU A 45 -6.33 -0.87 9.20
C LEU A 45 -7.66 -1.62 9.36
N GLY A 46 -8.78 -0.89 9.47
CA GLY A 46 -10.11 -1.49 9.58
C GLY A 46 -10.52 -2.29 8.34
N LYS A 47 -10.15 -1.83 7.14
CA LYS A 47 -10.45 -2.53 5.87
C LYS A 47 -9.58 -3.76 5.65
N THR A 48 -8.31 -3.71 6.01
CA THR A 48 -7.37 -4.84 5.82
C THR A 48 -7.39 -5.84 6.97
N GLY A 49 -8.01 -5.50 8.10
CA GLY A 49 -8.00 -6.30 9.32
C GLY A 49 -6.67 -6.22 10.09
N CYS A 50 -5.76 -5.33 9.68
CA CYS A 50 -4.48 -5.13 10.35
C CYS A 50 -4.67 -4.37 11.67
N ARG A 51 -3.87 -4.70 12.68
CA ARG A 51 -3.91 -4.10 14.01
C ARG A 51 -2.81 -3.06 14.25
N SER A 52 -1.82 -3.01 13.36
CA SER A 52 -0.64 -2.17 13.49
C SER A 52 -0.24 -1.56 12.15
N ARG A 53 0.40 -0.38 12.20
CA ARG A 53 1.05 0.22 11.03
C ARG A 53 2.07 -0.73 10.38
N LEU A 54 2.78 -1.53 11.18
CA LEU A 54 3.76 -2.49 10.69
C LEU A 54 3.06 -3.62 9.94
N GLU A 55 1.98 -4.13 10.52
CA GLU A 55 1.15 -5.16 9.89
C GLU A 55 0.52 -4.66 8.58
N LEU A 56 0.08 -3.40 8.55
CA LEU A 56 -0.43 -2.76 7.32
C LEU A 56 0.64 -2.63 6.23
N MET A 57 1.87 -2.27 6.61
CA MET A 57 3.02 -2.24 5.69
C MET A 57 3.34 -3.64 5.16
N LEU A 58 3.42 -4.64 6.02
CA LEU A 58 3.67 -6.03 5.62
C LEU A 58 2.56 -6.58 4.72
N TRP A 59 1.31 -6.29 5.04
CA TRP A 59 0.15 -6.64 4.22
C TRP A 59 0.25 -6.04 2.83
N MET A 60 0.65 -4.76 2.73
CA MET A 60 0.80 -4.09 1.45
C MET A 60 1.96 -4.67 0.62
N LEU A 61 3.08 -5.00 1.25
CA LEU A 61 4.21 -5.66 0.60
C LEU A 61 3.82 -7.04 0.06
N ALA A 62 3.08 -7.82 0.85
CA ALA A 62 2.55 -9.12 0.43
C ALA A 62 1.59 -8.96 -0.75
N ARG A 63 0.71 -7.95 -0.72
CA ARG A 63 -0.20 -7.62 -1.81
C ARG A 63 0.52 -7.27 -3.11
N GLU A 64 1.55 -6.43 -3.07
CA GLU A 64 2.31 -6.02 -4.27
C GLU A 64 3.02 -7.20 -4.94
N ARG A 65 3.46 -8.20 -4.16
CA ARG A 65 4.01 -9.44 -4.72
C ARG A 65 2.97 -10.25 -5.49
N HIS A 66 1.74 -10.31 -4.99
CA HIS A 66 0.64 -11.00 -5.67
C HIS A 66 0.06 -10.23 -6.86
N GLN A 67 0.22 -8.91 -6.90
CA GLN A 67 -0.24 -8.06 -8.00
C GLN A 67 0.84 -7.81 -9.06
N ARG A 68 2.09 -8.21 -8.82
CA ARG A 68 3.13 -8.17 -9.86
C ARG A 68 2.78 -9.26 -10.89
N PRO A 69 2.43 -8.90 -12.14
CA PRO A 69 2.25 -9.92 -13.16
C PRO A 69 3.58 -10.69 -13.30
N GLU A 70 3.50 -12.02 -13.32
CA GLU A 70 4.58 -12.88 -13.79
C GLU A 70 5.15 -12.25 -15.07
N PRO A 71 6.46 -12.04 -15.21
CA PRO A 71 7.00 -11.60 -16.48
C PRO A 71 6.64 -12.69 -17.48
N ALA A 72 5.67 -12.39 -18.36
CA ALA A 72 5.24 -13.30 -19.41
C ALA A 72 6.50 -13.78 -20.13
N GLY A 73 6.78 -15.08 -19.96
CA GLY A 73 7.94 -15.71 -20.55
C GLY A 73 7.95 -15.48 -22.05
N THR A 74 8.93 -14.75 -22.53
CA THR A 74 9.45 -14.91 -23.89
C THR A 74 10.95 -14.96 -23.76
N LEU A 75 11.44 -16.13 -23.37
CA LEU A 75 12.71 -16.59 -23.90
C LEU A 75 12.42 -16.95 -25.37
N PRO A 76 12.93 -16.21 -26.36
CA PRO A 76 12.90 -16.73 -27.72
C PRO A 76 13.78 -17.98 -27.74
N SER A 77 13.18 -19.11 -28.10
CA SER A 77 13.88 -20.37 -28.34
C SER A 77 14.98 -20.13 -29.37
N LEU A 78 16.24 -20.43 -29.01
CA LEU A 78 17.30 -20.55 -30.01
C LEU A 78 16.99 -21.75 -30.92
N PRO A 79 16.99 -21.62 -32.24
CA PRO A 79 17.06 -22.79 -33.11
C PRO A 79 18.43 -23.45 -33.00
N ALA A 80 18.44 -24.77 -33.16
CA ALA A 80 19.62 -25.65 -33.15
C ALA A 80 20.55 -25.42 -34.36
#